data_AF-A0A7W1JYH8-F1
#
_entry.id   AF-A0A7W1JYH8-F1
#
_cell.length_a   1.000
_cell.length_b   1.000
_cell.length_c   1.000
_cell.angle_alpha   90.00
_cell.angle_beta   90.00
_cell.angle_gamma   90.00
#
_symmetry.space_group_name_H-M   'P 1'
#
loop_
_entity.id
_entity.type
_entity.pdbx_description
1 polymer ?
#
loop_
_entity_poly.entity_id
_entity_poly.type
_entity_poly.pdbx_seq_one_letter_code
_entity_poly.pdbx_strand_id
1 'polypeptide(L)'
;MGSGATIMRIELTTELPEYWSLLAAYKPQLLLRLVEEFAGEDNVSPVDVFGREDALSEGISPQQREKAFSNCMLGRGTSPYNDGRRAICCMRQQSNTLAAAAALATLACTPHTILDGVDGRVRAPNCSEATSFFEIGFAQLGRASDPLLLERLGRLAFEGRVVGFASPPGIYMGKIQPGRLIAPDGSELPEESFCFSRGRLGEDGEGRFQRLTFELPDDADFAMADVRDAATGRPLRYGGELADLVPISVFFQATEPDTVIDIPDPVVVEGAATPNCEEFEALYANFERAGS
;
A
#
# COMPACT_ATOMS: atom_id res chain seq x y z
N MET A 1 26.47 -26.02 16.73
CA MET A 1 25.64 -24.81 16.69
C MET A 1 24.89 -24.87 15.37
N GLY A 2 23.58 -25.04 15.39
CA GLY A 2 22.80 -25.14 14.15
C GLY A 2 22.89 -23.81 13.40
N SER A 3 23.29 -23.86 12.12
CA SER A 3 23.19 -22.73 11.20
C SER A 3 21.70 -22.36 11.08
N GLY A 4 21.26 -21.41 11.90
CA GLY A 4 19.95 -20.80 11.73
C GLY A 4 19.88 -20.18 10.34
N ALA A 5 18.74 -20.31 9.66
CA ALA A 5 18.54 -19.69 8.36
C ALA A 5 18.88 -18.20 8.43
N THR A 6 19.83 -17.76 7.62
CA THR A 6 20.23 -16.36 7.51
C THR A 6 19.28 -15.67 6.54
N ILE A 7 18.74 -14.51 6.93
CA ILE A 7 17.94 -13.68 6.03
C ILE A 7 18.88 -13.08 4.99
N MET A 8 18.55 -13.27 3.72
CA MET A 8 19.31 -12.71 2.60
C MET A 8 18.62 -11.49 1.99
N ARG A 9 17.29 -11.45 2.08
CA ARG A 9 16.44 -10.45 1.43
C ARG A 9 15.18 -10.23 2.25
N ILE A 10 14.76 -8.98 2.36
CA ILE A 10 13.47 -8.59 2.95
C ILE A 10 12.67 -7.85 1.89
N GLU A 11 11.44 -8.28 1.68
CA GLU A 11 10.50 -7.60 0.80
C GLU A 11 9.29 -7.09 1.57
N LEU A 12 8.90 -5.86 1.28
CA LEU A 12 7.69 -5.24 1.79
C LEU A 12 6.82 -4.83 0.60
N THR A 13 5.49 -4.89 0.77
CA THR A 13 4.53 -4.40 -0.23
C THR A 13 3.38 -3.62 0.43
N THR A 14 2.98 -2.53 -0.20
CA THR A 14 1.71 -1.82 0.02
C THR A 14 0.83 -1.86 -1.23
N GLU A 15 1.10 -2.77 -2.17
CA GLU A 15 0.22 -3.00 -3.32
C GLU A 15 -1.17 -3.40 -2.83
N LEU A 16 -2.18 -2.78 -3.43
CA LEU A 16 -3.56 -2.87 -2.98
C LEU A 16 -4.24 -4.09 -3.61
N PRO A 17 -5.09 -4.81 -2.86
CA PRO A 17 -5.75 -6.00 -3.38
C PRO A 17 -6.62 -5.69 -4.61
N GLU A 18 -7.17 -4.48 -4.74
CA GLU A 18 -7.97 -4.08 -5.90
C GLU A 18 -7.21 -4.14 -7.23
N TYR A 19 -5.93 -3.73 -7.23
CA TYR A 19 -5.09 -3.83 -8.42
C TYR A 19 -4.89 -5.28 -8.86
N TRP A 20 -4.62 -6.16 -7.89
CA TRP A 20 -4.43 -7.59 -8.15
C TRP A 20 -5.73 -8.30 -8.55
N SER A 21 -6.86 -7.94 -7.94
CA SER A 21 -8.18 -8.42 -8.34
C SER A 21 -8.54 -8.00 -9.76
N LEU A 22 -8.18 -6.79 -10.17
CA LEU A 22 -8.39 -6.31 -11.53
C LEU A 22 -7.53 -7.09 -12.54
N LEU A 23 -6.27 -7.34 -12.22
CA LEU A 23 -5.40 -8.23 -13.01
C LEU A 23 -5.97 -9.65 -13.09
N ALA A 24 -6.47 -10.19 -11.99
CA ALA A 24 -7.07 -11.53 -11.95
C ALA A 24 -8.28 -11.61 -12.88
N ALA A 25 -9.14 -10.59 -12.88
CA ALA A 25 -10.33 -10.53 -13.70
C ALA A 25 -9.99 -10.47 -15.20
N TYR A 26 -9.06 -9.58 -15.58
CA TYR A 26 -8.91 -9.15 -16.98
C TYR A 26 -7.59 -9.53 -17.65
N LYS A 27 -6.53 -9.78 -16.88
CA LYS A 27 -5.20 -10.15 -17.39
C LYS A 27 -4.58 -11.28 -16.56
N PRO A 28 -5.23 -12.46 -16.46
CA PRO A 28 -4.80 -13.50 -15.54
C PRO A 28 -3.42 -14.11 -15.89
N GLN A 29 -3.02 -14.12 -17.16
CA GLN A 29 -1.67 -14.53 -17.56
C GLN A 29 -0.61 -13.54 -17.07
N LEU A 30 -0.89 -12.23 -17.15
CA LEU A 30 0.01 -11.20 -16.61
C LEU A 30 0.12 -11.33 -15.09
N LEU A 31 -1.00 -11.58 -14.42
CA LEU A 31 -1.01 -11.84 -12.98
C LEU A 31 -0.07 -12.99 -12.61
N LEU A 32 -0.19 -14.15 -13.27
CA LEU A 32 0.67 -15.30 -12.97
C LEU A 32 2.14 -14.99 -13.19
N ARG A 33 2.50 -14.27 -14.27
CA ARG A 33 3.88 -13.82 -14.50
C ARG A 33 4.41 -12.90 -13.40
N LEU A 34 3.58 -11.99 -12.89
CA LEU A 34 3.97 -11.13 -11.76
C LEU A 34 4.17 -11.95 -10.48
N VAL A 35 3.32 -12.96 -10.25
CA VAL A 35 3.49 -13.87 -9.10
C VAL A 35 4.77 -14.70 -9.24
N GLU A 36 5.07 -15.20 -10.44
CA GLU A 36 6.33 -15.89 -10.80
C GLU A 36 7.54 -15.03 -10.47
N GLU A 37 7.57 -13.79 -10.99
CA GLU A 37 8.64 -12.83 -10.73
C GLU A 37 8.81 -12.57 -9.23
N PHE A 38 7.71 -12.42 -8.50
CA PHE A 38 7.74 -12.07 -7.07
C PHE A 38 8.15 -13.25 -6.20
N ALA A 39 7.80 -14.47 -6.60
CA ALA A 39 8.22 -15.68 -5.92
C ALA A 39 9.64 -16.13 -6.31
N GLY A 40 10.21 -15.56 -7.38
CA GLY A 40 11.44 -16.06 -7.99
C GLY A 40 11.29 -17.47 -8.56
N GLU A 41 10.11 -17.78 -9.10
CA GLU A 41 9.76 -19.11 -9.64
C GLU A 41 9.43 -19.02 -11.13
N ASP A 42 9.83 -20.03 -11.91
CA ASP A 42 9.62 -20.04 -13.37
C ASP A 42 8.21 -20.47 -13.80
N ASN A 43 7.41 -21.04 -12.90
CA ASN A 43 6.09 -21.57 -13.22
C ASN A 43 5.18 -21.62 -11.98
N VAL A 44 4.20 -20.73 -11.94
CA VAL A 44 3.19 -20.69 -10.88
C VAL A 44 1.91 -21.38 -11.33
N SER A 45 1.47 -22.37 -10.56
CA SER A 45 0.23 -23.08 -10.82
C SER A 45 -0.99 -22.15 -10.69
N PRO A 46 -1.91 -22.12 -11.68
CA PRO A 46 -3.18 -21.43 -11.55
C PRO A 46 -4.00 -21.89 -10.33
N VAL A 47 -3.83 -23.13 -9.88
CA VAL A 47 -4.51 -23.65 -8.69
C VAL A 47 -4.06 -22.93 -7.43
N ASP A 48 -2.78 -22.58 -7.32
CA ASP A 48 -2.26 -21.93 -6.11
C ASP A 48 -2.64 -20.45 -6.02
N VAL A 49 -3.09 -19.85 -7.12
CA VAL A 49 -3.45 -18.42 -7.21
C VAL A 49 -4.96 -18.22 -7.31
N PHE A 50 -5.66 -19.11 -8.00
CA PHE A 50 -7.11 -19.03 -8.23
C PHE A 50 -7.89 -20.15 -7.53
N GLY A 51 -7.23 -21.14 -6.94
CA GLY A 51 -7.89 -22.33 -6.37
C GLY A 51 -8.48 -23.27 -7.42
N ARG A 52 -8.12 -23.11 -8.70
CA ARG A 52 -8.68 -23.85 -9.84
C ARG A 52 -7.74 -23.88 -11.04
N GLU A 53 -7.76 -24.97 -11.80
CA GLU A 53 -6.89 -25.18 -12.98
C GLU A 53 -7.37 -24.41 -14.21
N ASP A 54 -8.69 -24.33 -14.40
CA ASP A 54 -9.32 -23.75 -15.59
C ASP A 54 -9.43 -22.22 -15.53
N ALA A 55 -8.75 -21.55 -14.60
CA ALA A 55 -8.80 -20.10 -14.41
C ALA A 55 -8.49 -19.31 -15.70
N LEU A 56 -7.63 -19.86 -16.57
CA LEU A 56 -7.21 -19.24 -17.83
C LEU A 56 -8.11 -19.59 -19.02
N SER A 57 -9.12 -20.45 -18.85
CA SER A 57 -9.98 -20.90 -19.92
C SER A 57 -10.93 -19.79 -20.40
N GLU A 58 -11.19 -19.73 -21.71
CA GLU A 58 -12.10 -18.75 -22.33
C GLU A 58 -13.53 -18.79 -21.76
N GLY A 59 -13.96 -19.95 -21.26
CA GLY A 59 -15.28 -20.14 -20.64
C GLY A 59 -15.44 -19.51 -19.25
N ILE A 60 -14.37 -18.98 -18.66
CA ILE A 60 -14.43 -18.34 -17.33
C ILE A 60 -14.62 -16.84 -17.49
N SER A 61 -15.65 -16.30 -16.84
CA SER A 61 -15.90 -14.86 -16.84
C SER A 61 -14.88 -14.10 -15.97
N PRO A 62 -14.65 -12.80 -16.24
CA PRO A 62 -13.80 -11.97 -15.39
C PRO A 62 -14.21 -11.99 -13.90
N GLN A 63 -15.51 -11.91 -13.62
CA GLN A 63 -16.03 -11.94 -12.24
C GLN A 63 -15.79 -13.28 -11.56
N GLN A 64 -15.85 -14.39 -12.31
CA GLN A 64 -15.53 -15.72 -11.79
C GLN A 64 -14.05 -15.85 -11.45
N ARG A 65 -13.15 -15.28 -12.28
CA ARG A 65 -11.71 -15.24 -12.00
C ARG A 65 -11.39 -14.38 -10.78
N GLU A 66 -11.93 -13.17 -10.72
CA GLU A 66 -11.73 -12.24 -9.61
C GLU A 66 -12.16 -12.86 -8.27
N LYS A 67 -13.32 -13.50 -8.25
CA LYS A 67 -13.83 -14.20 -7.07
C LYS A 67 -12.94 -15.38 -6.68
N ALA A 68 -12.47 -16.16 -7.66
CA ALA A 68 -11.59 -17.30 -7.43
C ALA A 68 -10.24 -16.84 -6.84
N PHE A 69 -9.63 -15.81 -7.43
CA PHE A 69 -8.45 -15.14 -6.91
C PHE A 69 -8.67 -14.62 -5.48
N SER A 70 -9.74 -13.85 -5.25
CA SER A 70 -10.03 -13.26 -3.94
C SER A 70 -10.18 -14.32 -2.84
N ASN A 71 -10.81 -15.45 -3.15
CA ASN A 71 -10.95 -16.56 -2.21
C ASN A 71 -9.62 -17.26 -1.89
N CYS A 72 -8.67 -17.27 -2.83
CA CYS A 72 -7.41 -18.01 -2.72
C CYS A 72 -6.26 -17.14 -2.19
N MET A 73 -6.12 -15.92 -2.70
CA MET A 73 -5.01 -14.98 -2.43
C MET A 73 -5.33 -13.95 -1.35
N LEU A 74 -6.60 -13.64 -1.08
CA LEU A 74 -7.02 -12.62 -0.12
C LEU A 74 -7.78 -13.22 1.08
N GLY A 75 -8.07 -12.39 2.09
CA GLY A 75 -8.90 -12.77 3.23
C GLY A 75 -8.41 -14.04 3.95
N ARG A 76 -9.22 -15.11 3.94
CA ARG A 76 -8.92 -16.42 4.57
C ARG A 76 -8.21 -17.42 3.64
N GLY A 77 -7.84 -17.01 2.44
CA GLY A 77 -7.16 -17.86 1.48
C GLY A 77 -5.81 -18.39 2.00
N THR A 78 -5.36 -19.51 1.44
CA THR A 78 -4.13 -20.20 1.86
C THR A 78 -3.06 -20.21 0.78
N SER A 79 -3.17 -19.33 -0.22
CA SER A 79 -2.17 -19.27 -1.28
C SER A 79 -0.78 -19.01 -0.69
N PRO A 80 0.23 -19.82 -1.04
CA PRO A 80 1.60 -19.60 -0.59
C PRO A 80 2.22 -18.32 -1.15
N TYR A 81 1.61 -17.72 -2.18
CA TYR A 81 2.08 -16.52 -2.85
C TYR A 81 1.57 -15.22 -2.23
N ASN A 82 0.80 -15.29 -1.15
CA ASN A 82 0.40 -14.12 -0.38
C ASN A 82 0.31 -14.37 1.13
N ASP A 83 1.11 -15.31 1.64
CA ASP A 83 1.18 -15.63 3.08
C ASP A 83 2.61 -15.62 3.64
N GLY A 84 3.59 -15.21 2.83
CA GLY A 84 4.99 -15.13 3.22
C GLY A 84 5.77 -16.45 3.11
N ARG A 85 5.15 -17.55 2.68
CA ARG A 85 5.88 -18.81 2.44
C ARG A 85 6.66 -18.82 1.12
N ARG A 86 6.08 -18.27 0.06
CA ARG A 86 6.74 -18.11 -1.26
C ARG A 86 6.84 -16.65 -1.67
N ALA A 87 5.77 -15.88 -1.45
CA ALA A 87 5.75 -14.45 -1.76
C ALA A 87 4.72 -13.71 -0.88
N ILE A 88 4.77 -12.38 -0.95
CA ILE A 88 3.73 -11.47 -0.47
C ILE A 88 3.42 -10.51 -1.63
N CYS A 89 2.38 -10.82 -2.41
CA CYS A 89 2.02 -10.02 -3.58
C CYS A 89 1.32 -8.71 -3.21
N CYS A 90 0.41 -8.74 -2.24
CA CYS A 90 -0.42 -7.57 -1.91
C CYS A 90 -0.99 -7.61 -0.50
N MET A 91 -1.47 -6.46 -0.03
CA MET A 91 -2.12 -6.36 1.27
C MET A 91 -3.43 -7.16 1.31
N ARG A 92 -3.64 -7.90 2.41
CA ARG A 92 -4.76 -8.84 2.57
C ARG A 92 -5.88 -8.37 3.49
N GLN A 93 -5.57 -7.46 4.41
CA GLN A 93 -6.54 -7.00 5.39
C GLN A 93 -7.52 -6.03 4.72
N GLN A 94 -8.82 -6.18 4.98
CA GLN A 94 -9.87 -5.33 4.40
C GLN A 94 -9.66 -3.84 4.73
N SER A 95 -9.05 -3.57 5.88
CA SER A 95 -8.69 -2.24 6.34
C SER A 95 -7.56 -1.58 5.55
N ASN A 96 -6.85 -2.35 4.71
CA ASN A 96 -5.70 -1.93 3.91
C ASN A 96 -6.04 -1.98 2.42
N THR A 97 -7.25 -1.52 2.09
CA THR A 97 -7.78 -1.41 0.72
C THR A 97 -7.84 0.06 0.31
N LEU A 98 -7.83 0.34 -0.99
CA LEU A 98 -8.07 1.70 -1.47
C LEU A 98 -9.47 2.17 -1.06
N ALA A 99 -10.44 1.28 -1.15
CA ALA A 99 -11.82 1.54 -0.74
C ALA A 99 -11.91 1.94 0.74
N ALA A 100 -11.21 1.25 1.65
CA ALA A 100 -11.17 1.61 3.06
C ALA A 100 -10.48 2.96 3.29
N ALA A 101 -9.37 3.25 2.61
CA ALA A 101 -8.72 4.55 2.69
C ALA A 101 -9.63 5.68 2.21
N ALA A 102 -10.37 5.48 1.10
CA ALA A 102 -11.32 6.45 0.57
C ALA A 102 -12.53 6.65 1.47
N ALA A 103 -13.07 5.57 2.05
CA ALA A 103 -14.15 5.64 3.02
C ALA A 103 -13.73 6.43 4.27
N LEU A 104 -12.54 6.17 4.80
CA LEU A 104 -11.99 6.90 5.94
C LEU A 104 -11.75 8.37 5.61
N ALA A 105 -11.22 8.69 4.42
CA ALA A 105 -11.02 10.06 3.98
C ALA A 105 -12.36 10.81 3.85
N THR A 106 -13.37 10.18 3.27
CA THR A 106 -14.73 10.73 3.15
C THR A 106 -15.31 11.04 4.53
N LEU A 107 -15.15 10.09 5.45
CA LEU A 107 -15.61 10.23 6.83
C LEU A 107 -14.90 11.36 7.57
N ALA A 108 -13.57 11.44 7.42
CA ALA A 108 -12.77 12.50 8.00
C ALA A 108 -13.17 13.90 7.50
N CYS A 109 -13.57 14.00 6.23
CA CYS A 109 -14.04 15.24 5.64
C CYS A 109 -15.49 15.61 6.02
N THR A 110 -16.17 14.81 6.86
CA THR A 110 -17.46 15.19 7.43
C THR A 110 -17.22 16.23 8.53
N PRO A 111 -17.75 17.47 8.42
CA PRO A 111 -17.41 18.53 9.36
C PRO A 111 -17.90 18.22 10.77
N HIS A 112 -16.96 18.04 11.69
CA HIS A 112 -17.22 17.97 13.13
C HIS A 112 -16.49 19.11 13.83
N THR A 113 -17.11 19.67 14.86
CA THR A 113 -16.55 20.79 15.62
C THR A 113 -16.65 20.52 17.11
N ILE A 114 -15.63 20.93 17.85
CA ILE A 114 -15.63 20.94 19.32
C ILE A 114 -15.84 22.37 19.80
N LEU A 115 -16.75 22.55 20.74
CA LEU A 115 -16.84 23.76 21.56
C LEU A 115 -15.93 23.57 22.77
N ASP A 116 -14.84 24.31 22.84
CA ASP A 116 -13.88 24.21 23.95
C ASP A 116 -14.52 24.72 25.24
N GLY A 117 -14.59 23.85 26.25
CA GLY A 117 -15.22 24.18 27.53
C GLY A 117 -14.45 25.20 28.37
N VAL A 118 -13.18 25.49 28.03
CA VAL A 118 -12.33 26.42 28.77
C VAL A 118 -12.49 27.85 28.27
N ASP A 119 -12.45 28.06 26.95
CA ASP A 119 -12.49 29.41 26.35
C ASP A 119 -13.70 29.67 25.43
N GLY A 120 -14.57 28.68 25.24
CA GLY A 120 -15.79 28.78 24.44
C GLY A 120 -15.54 28.85 22.93
N ARG A 121 -14.32 28.57 22.45
CA ARG A 121 -14.00 28.61 21.02
C ARG A 121 -14.44 27.35 20.30
N VAL A 122 -14.89 27.54 19.06
CA VAL A 122 -15.14 26.44 18.13
C VAL A 122 -13.83 26.08 17.44
N ARG A 123 -13.46 24.79 17.46
CA ARG A 123 -12.25 24.27 16.81
C ARG A 123 -12.49 22.92 16.16
N ALA A 124 -11.57 22.52 15.29
CA ALA A 124 -11.49 21.15 14.79
C ALA A 124 -11.19 20.16 15.94
N PRO A 125 -11.69 18.92 15.86
CA PRO A 125 -11.35 17.85 16.81
C PRO A 125 -9.90 17.39 16.63
N ASN A 126 -9.25 16.98 17.73
CA ASN A 126 -7.96 16.27 17.68
C ASN A 126 -8.15 14.76 17.39
N CYS A 127 -7.06 14.01 17.21
CA CYS A 127 -7.06 12.56 16.97
C CYS A 127 -8.02 11.77 17.88
N SER A 128 -7.97 12.02 19.19
CA SER A 128 -8.76 11.26 20.18
C SER A 128 -10.25 11.58 20.09
N GLU A 129 -10.56 12.87 19.92
CA GLU A 129 -11.94 13.36 19.79
C GLU A 129 -12.56 12.90 18.46
N ALA A 130 -11.82 13.04 17.35
CA ALA A 130 -12.28 12.70 16.02
C ALA A 130 -12.64 11.21 15.91
N THR A 131 -11.81 10.34 16.50
CA THR A 131 -12.09 8.88 16.49
C THR A 131 -13.36 8.52 17.26
N SER A 132 -13.76 9.32 18.26
CA SER A 132 -14.96 9.05 19.07
C SER A 132 -16.28 9.33 18.35
N PHE A 133 -16.26 10.05 17.22
CA PHE A 133 -17.45 10.36 16.44
C PHE A 133 -17.93 9.20 15.58
N PHE A 134 -17.10 8.17 15.40
CA PHE A 134 -17.35 7.11 14.43
C PHE A 134 -17.58 5.78 15.13
N GLU A 135 -18.46 4.95 14.54
CA GLU A 135 -18.74 3.63 15.08
C GLU A 135 -17.47 2.76 15.14
N ILE A 136 -17.41 1.92 16.18
CA ILE A 136 -16.33 0.98 16.40
C ILE A 136 -16.18 0.10 15.16
N GLY A 137 -15.00 0.16 14.52
CA GLY A 137 -14.69 -0.62 13.31
C GLY A 137 -14.33 0.23 12.11
N PHE A 138 -14.85 1.47 12.01
CA PHE A 138 -14.55 2.37 10.89
C PHE A 138 -13.25 3.16 11.08
N ALA A 139 -13.01 3.63 12.31
CA ALA A 139 -11.75 4.23 12.73
C ALA A 139 -11.40 3.73 14.14
N GLN A 140 -10.11 3.49 14.41
CA GLN A 140 -9.68 2.92 15.68
C GLN A 140 -8.43 3.61 16.22
N LEU A 141 -8.43 3.97 17.51
CA LEU A 141 -7.27 4.59 18.18
C LEU A 141 -6.01 3.70 18.14
N GLY A 142 -6.18 2.38 18.05
CA GLY A 142 -5.07 1.42 17.93
C GLY A 142 -4.50 1.26 16.51
N ARG A 143 -5.12 1.88 15.49
CA ARG A 143 -4.62 1.86 14.10
C ARG A 143 -3.93 3.19 13.83
N ALA A 144 -2.60 3.21 13.87
CA ALA A 144 -1.80 4.44 13.86
C ALA A 144 -2.17 5.45 12.75
N SER A 145 -2.64 4.98 11.59
CA SER A 145 -3.11 5.83 10.48
C SER A 145 -4.44 6.52 10.73
N ASP A 146 -5.39 5.87 11.40
CA ASP A 146 -6.79 6.32 11.41
C ASP A 146 -6.96 7.64 12.15
N PRO A 147 -6.48 7.80 13.41
CA PRO A 147 -6.63 9.06 14.13
C PRO A 147 -5.92 10.22 13.41
N LEU A 148 -4.77 9.94 12.78
CA LEU A 148 -4.00 10.96 12.06
C LEU A 148 -4.74 11.45 10.80
N LEU A 149 -5.32 10.53 10.03
CA LEU A 149 -6.13 10.88 8.85
C LEU A 149 -7.38 11.65 9.26
N LEU A 150 -8.08 11.20 10.31
CA LEU A 150 -9.26 11.88 10.84
C LEU A 150 -8.95 13.32 11.28
N GLU A 151 -7.90 13.52 12.06
CA GLU A 151 -7.51 14.87 12.51
C GLU A 151 -7.09 15.76 11.35
N ARG A 152 -6.18 15.27 10.48
CA ARG A 152 -5.60 16.10 9.43
C ARG A 152 -6.62 16.48 8.36
N LEU A 153 -7.40 15.53 7.88
CA LEU A 153 -8.42 15.78 6.87
C LEU A 153 -9.62 16.52 7.46
N GLY A 154 -10.03 16.19 8.70
CA GLY A 154 -11.08 16.91 9.41
C GLY A 154 -10.73 18.38 9.64
N ARG A 155 -9.46 18.70 9.91
CA ARG A 155 -9.00 20.08 9.96
C ARG A 155 -9.11 20.79 8.60
N LEU A 156 -8.73 20.15 7.50
CA LEU A 156 -8.87 20.72 6.16
C LEU A 156 -10.35 20.99 5.82
N ALA A 157 -11.24 20.06 6.17
CA ALA A 157 -12.68 20.23 5.99
C ALA A 157 -13.26 21.34 6.90
N PHE A 158 -12.78 21.45 8.14
CA PHE A 158 -13.13 22.55 9.06
C PHE A 158 -12.72 23.92 8.50
N GLU A 159 -11.60 23.98 7.77
CA GLU A 159 -11.12 25.17 7.06
C GLU A 159 -11.87 25.43 5.73
N GLY A 160 -12.93 24.68 5.41
CA GLY A 160 -13.69 24.86 4.17
C GLY A 160 -12.94 24.45 2.90
N ARG A 161 -11.90 23.61 3.03
CA ARG A 161 -11.14 23.11 1.87
C ARG A 161 -11.78 21.86 1.31
N VAL A 162 -11.71 21.71 -0.01
CA VAL A 162 -12.04 20.45 -0.68
C VAL A 162 -10.78 19.60 -0.78
N VAL A 163 -10.90 18.31 -0.48
CA VAL A 163 -9.80 17.35 -0.48
C VAL A 163 -10.05 16.27 -1.52
N GLY A 164 -9.01 15.91 -2.28
CA GLY A 164 -8.99 14.76 -3.17
C GLY A 164 -7.72 13.94 -2.96
N PHE A 165 -7.71 12.68 -3.41
CA PHE A 165 -6.46 11.92 -3.47
C PHE A 165 -5.50 12.53 -4.49
N ALA A 166 -4.21 12.57 -4.16
CA ALA A 166 -3.20 12.85 -5.17
C ALA A 166 -3.14 11.71 -6.20
N SER A 167 -2.77 12.02 -7.45
CA SER A 167 -2.71 11.03 -8.53
C SER A 167 -1.30 10.46 -8.75
N PRO A 168 -1.06 9.14 -8.65
CA PRO A 168 -2.07 8.10 -8.49
C PRO A 168 -2.54 7.93 -7.04
N PRO A 169 -3.80 7.56 -6.80
CA PRO A 169 -4.29 7.24 -5.46
C PRO A 169 -3.67 5.91 -5.00
N GLY A 170 -3.22 5.84 -3.75
CA GLY A 170 -2.62 4.63 -3.21
C GLY A 170 -2.05 4.77 -1.81
N ILE A 171 -1.48 3.68 -1.32
CA ILE A 171 -0.74 3.59 -0.08
C ILE A 171 0.72 3.33 -0.44
N TYR A 172 1.61 4.20 0.00
CA TYR A 172 3.00 4.25 -0.46
C TYR A 172 3.97 4.16 0.70
N MET A 173 5.14 3.59 0.40
CA MET A 173 6.28 3.57 1.31
C MET A 173 7.11 4.83 1.10
N GLY A 174 7.40 5.53 2.19
CA GLY A 174 8.40 6.58 2.22
C GLY A 174 9.79 6.02 2.50
N LYS A 175 10.79 6.88 2.36
CA LYS A 175 12.19 6.53 2.61
C LYS A 175 12.41 6.27 4.11
N ILE A 176 13.23 5.27 4.41
CA ILE A 176 13.78 5.06 5.75
C ILE A 176 14.71 6.24 6.06
N GLN A 177 14.70 6.69 7.32
CA GLN A 177 15.59 7.77 7.73
C GLN A 177 17.07 7.36 7.55
N PRO A 178 17.92 8.21 6.92
CA PRO A 178 19.35 7.95 6.82
C PRO A 178 19.98 7.67 8.19
N GLY A 179 20.94 6.75 8.22
CA GLY A 179 21.63 6.34 9.45
C GLY A 179 20.78 5.58 10.46
N ARG A 180 19.50 5.28 10.17
CA ARG A 180 18.67 4.48 11.07
C ARG A 180 19.10 3.03 11.12
N LEU A 181 19.55 2.49 10.00
CA LEU A 181 20.17 1.17 9.91
C LEU A 181 21.66 1.35 9.63
N ILE A 182 22.48 0.67 10.42
CA ILE A 182 23.95 0.79 10.39
C ILE A 182 24.61 -0.58 10.23
N ALA A 183 25.75 -0.55 9.54
CA ALA A 183 26.66 -1.68 9.41
C ALA A 183 27.38 -1.97 10.74
N PRO A 184 28.07 -3.12 10.88
CA PRO A 184 28.71 -3.53 12.13
C PRO A 184 29.85 -2.60 12.58
N ASP A 185 30.49 -1.91 11.64
CA ASP A 185 31.51 -0.89 11.89
C ASP A 185 30.93 0.48 12.26
N GLY A 186 29.60 0.61 12.25
CA GLY A 186 28.85 1.82 12.55
C GLY A 186 28.61 2.75 11.35
N SER A 187 29.03 2.37 10.14
CA SER A 187 28.73 3.16 8.94
C SER A 187 27.25 3.08 8.56
N GLU A 188 26.78 4.04 7.77
CA GLU A 188 25.49 3.93 7.09
C GLU A 188 25.54 2.79 6.06
N LEU A 189 24.38 2.20 5.79
CA LEU A 189 24.25 1.22 4.72
C LEU A 189 24.29 1.90 3.35
N PRO A 190 24.85 1.24 2.31
CA PRO A 190 24.81 1.76 0.95
C PRO A 190 23.37 1.98 0.46
N GLU A 191 23.11 3.06 -0.28
CA GLU A 191 21.76 3.40 -0.76
C GLU A 191 21.18 2.30 -1.66
N GLU A 192 22.04 1.66 -2.45
CA GLU A 192 21.70 0.53 -3.32
C GLU A 192 21.15 -0.69 -2.56
N SER A 193 21.34 -0.74 -1.24
CA SER A 193 20.74 -1.80 -0.41
C SER A 193 19.21 -1.69 -0.35
N PHE A 194 18.63 -0.54 -0.75
CA PHE A 194 17.21 -0.26 -0.72
C PHE A 194 16.68 0.00 -2.13
N CYS A 195 15.98 -0.99 -2.70
CA CYS A 195 15.35 -0.87 -4.00
C CYS A 195 13.85 -0.61 -3.86
N PHE A 196 13.44 0.63 -4.14
CA PHE A 196 12.03 1.00 -4.26
C PHE A 196 11.53 0.77 -5.68
N SER A 197 10.40 0.10 -5.82
CA SER A 197 9.80 -0.24 -7.12
C SER A 197 8.27 -0.15 -7.08
N ARG A 198 7.63 -0.46 -8.22
CA ARG A 198 6.17 -0.50 -8.36
C ARG A 198 5.55 0.85 -7.99
N GLY A 199 6.00 1.90 -8.68
CA GLY A 199 5.66 3.28 -8.36
C GLY A 199 6.42 4.30 -9.20
N ARG A 200 6.19 5.58 -8.90
CA ARG A 200 6.84 6.71 -9.57
C ARG A 200 6.93 7.93 -8.67
N LEU A 201 7.66 8.96 -9.11
CA LEU A 201 7.58 10.27 -8.47
C LEU A 201 6.21 10.91 -8.75
N GLY A 202 5.62 11.51 -7.73
CA GLY A 202 4.47 12.39 -7.86
C GLY A 202 4.82 13.71 -8.54
N GLU A 203 3.79 14.50 -8.86
CA GLU A 203 3.96 15.86 -9.39
C GLU A 203 4.66 16.80 -8.37
N ASP A 204 4.57 16.46 -7.10
CA ASP A 204 5.26 17.09 -5.96
C ASP A 204 6.74 16.66 -5.85
N GLY A 205 7.21 15.74 -6.69
CA GLY A 205 8.55 15.18 -6.62
C GLY A 205 8.72 14.10 -5.52
N GLU A 206 7.64 13.74 -4.81
CA GLU A 206 7.69 12.74 -3.74
C GLU A 206 7.59 11.32 -4.31
N GLY A 207 8.32 10.37 -3.70
CA GLY A 207 8.29 8.97 -4.09
C GLY A 207 6.96 8.30 -3.75
N ARG A 208 6.29 7.73 -4.76
CA ARG A 208 5.04 6.96 -4.61
C ARG A 208 5.29 5.52 -5.02
N PHE A 209 6.06 4.81 -4.18
CA PHE A 209 6.46 3.41 -4.39
C PHE A 209 5.67 2.48 -3.48
N GLN A 210 5.29 1.32 -4.01
CA GLN A 210 4.50 0.33 -3.27
C GLN A 210 5.29 -0.93 -2.93
N ARG A 211 6.55 -1.04 -3.34
CA ARG A 211 7.39 -2.18 -3.02
C ARG A 211 8.79 -1.73 -2.63
N LEU A 212 9.32 -2.34 -1.57
CA LEU A 212 10.69 -2.15 -1.10
C LEU A 212 11.36 -3.51 -1.00
N THR A 213 12.48 -3.67 -1.69
CA THR A 213 13.40 -4.78 -1.50
C THR A 213 14.61 -4.25 -0.73
N PHE A 214 14.93 -4.91 0.38
CA PHE A 214 16.14 -4.68 1.13
C PHE A 214 17.05 -5.90 1.04
N GLU A 215 18.23 -5.70 0.48
CA GLU A 215 19.21 -6.73 0.18
C GLU A 215 20.60 -6.07 0.25
N LEU A 216 21.59 -6.75 0.82
CA LEU A 216 22.94 -6.21 0.86
C LEU A 216 23.62 -6.42 -0.51
N PRO A 217 24.51 -5.51 -0.95
CA PRO A 217 25.33 -5.74 -2.14
C PRO A 217 26.09 -7.07 -2.05
N ASP A 218 26.30 -7.73 -3.20
CA ASP A 218 26.99 -9.02 -3.28
C ASP A 218 28.43 -8.99 -2.71
N ASP A 219 29.06 -7.81 -2.69
CA ASP A 219 30.40 -7.55 -2.16
C ASP A 219 30.42 -7.07 -0.71
N ALA A 220 29.29 -7.11 0.00
CA ALA A 220 29.25 -6.76 1.42
C ALA A 220 30.02 -7.77 2.29
N ASP A 221 30.94 -7.27 3.11
CA ASP A 221 31.77 -8.09 4.03
C ASP A 221 31.04 -8.54 5.31
N PHE A 222 29.72 -8.34 5.41
CA PHE A 222 28.90 -8.68 6.57
C PHE A 222 27.52 -9.21 6.17
N ALA A 223 26.85 -9.93 7.07
CA ALA A 223 25.53 -10.48 6.80
C ALA A 223 24.41 -9.52 7.23
N MET A 224 23.21 -9.70 6.68
CA MET A 224 22.03 -8.89 7.07
C MET A 224 21.72 -9.00 8.57
N ALA A 225 22.03 -10.14 9.21
CA ALA A 225 21.87 -10.34 10.64
C ALA A 225 22.81 -9.47 11.51
N ASP A 226 23.86 -8.90 10.91
CA ASP A 226 24.80 -8.02 11.59
C ASP A 226 24.37 -6.53 11.51
N VAL A 227 23.42 -6.20 10.63
CA VAL A 227 22.82 -4.87 10.52
C VAL A 227 22.03 -4.54 11.78
N ARG A 228 22.20 -3.32 12.29
CA ARG A 228 21.54 -2.86 13.53
C ARG A 228 20.71 -1.62 13.30
N ASP A 229 19.62 -1.53 14.05
CA ASP A 229 18.93 -0.27 14.28
C ASP A 229 19.78 0.61 15.21
N ALA A 230 20.22 1.77 14.72
CA ALA A 230 21.08 2.69 15.45
C ALA A 230 20.45 3.23 16.75
N ALA A 231 19.12 3.37 16.81
CA ALA A 231 18.48 3.92 18.00
C ALA A 231 18.22 2.88 19.10
N THR A 232 18.07 1.60 18.73
CA THR A 232 17.79 0.52 19.69
C THR A 232 18.98 -0.42 19.92
N GLY A 233 19.99 -0.37 19.04
CA GLY A 233 21.12 -1.30 19.00
C GLY A 233 20.76 -2.73 18.63
N ARG A 234 19.50 -3.00 18.32
CA ARG A 234 18.98 -4.35 18.04
C ARG A 234 19.35 -4.77 16.61
N PRO A 235 19.79 -6.02 16.41
CA PRO A 235 20.03 -6.54 15.07
C PRO A 235 18.72 -6.79 14.33
N LEU A 236 18.75 -6.70 13.00
CA LEU A 236 17.66 -7.19 12.14
C LEU A 236 17.60 -8.72 12.21
N ARG A 237 16.47 -9.25 12.69
CA ARG A 237 16.26 -10.70 12.80
C ARG A 237 15.15 -11.21 11.90
N TYR A 238 14.21 -10.35 11.55
CA TYR A 238 13.07 -10.63 10.69
C TYR A 238 12.75 -9.38 9.84
N GLY A 239 11.82 -9.52 8.90
CA GLY A 239 11.33 -8.37 8.11
C GLY A 239 10.55 -7.35 8.95
N GLY A 240 10.04 -7.74 10.11
CA GLY A 240 9.26 -6.86 10.99
C GLY A 240 10.06 -5.68 11.54
N GLU A 241 11.32 -5.90 11.91
CA GLU A 241 12.16 -4.81 12.39
C GLU A 241 12.44 -3.77 11.30
N LEU A 242 12.53 -4.16 10.03
CA LEU A 242 12.62 -3.22 8.92
C LEU A 242 11.28 -2.51 8.69
N ALA A 243 10.17 -3.25 8.72
CA ALA A 243 8.83 -2.71 8.50
C ALA A 243 8.47 -1.59 9.52
N ASP A 244 8.90 -1.71 10.77
CA ASP A 244 8.72 -0.68 11.81
C ASP A 244 9.41 0.65 11.48
N LEU A 245 10.40 0.63 10.58
CA LEU A 245 11.19 1.81 10.18
C LEU A 245 10.71 2.45 8.87
N VAL A 246 9.83 1.78 8.13
CA VAL A 246 9.33 2.26 6.83
C VAL A 246 8.08 3.11 7.06
N PRO A 247 8.12 4.42 6.82
CA PRO A 247 6.93 5.26 6.93
C PRO A 247 5.94 4.92 5.83
N ILE A 248 4.66 4.76 6.19
CA ILE A 248 3.57 4.53 5.25
C ILE A 248 2.77 5.81 5.06
N SER A 249 2.50 6.19 3.82
CA SER A 249 1.88 7.45 3.45
C SER A 249 0.72 7.28 2.47
N VAL A 250 -0.27 8.15 2.61
CA VAL A 250 -1.35 8.37 1.64
C VAL A 250 -1.31 9.85 1.28
N PHE A 251 -1.31 10.16 -0.01
CA PHE A 251 -1.18 11.53 -0.50
C PHE A 251 -2.55 12.10 -0.87
N PHE A 252 -2.80 13.32 -0.39
CA PHE A 252 -4.00 14.09 -0.69
C PHE A 252 -3.59 15.45 -1.25
N GLN A 253 -4.44 15.99 -2.11
CA GLN A 253 -4.40 17.38 -2.56
C GLN A 253 -5.59 18.11 -1.92
N ALA A 254 -5.37 19.36 -1.53
CA ALA A 254 -6.41 20.20 -0.95
C ALA A 254 -6.43 21.55 -1.67
N THR A 255 -7.62 22.12 -1.83
CA THR A 255 -7.77 23.47 -2.36
C THR A 255 -7.32 24.52 -1.33
N GLU A 256 -7.22 25.77 -1.78
CA GLU A 256 -7.29 26.90 -0.85
C GLU A 256 -8.65 26.92 -0.13
N PRO A 257 -8.73 27.54 1.07
CA PRO A 257 -9.99 27.69 1.79
C PRO A 257 -11.07 28.35 0.93
N ASP A 258 -12.32 27.94 1.11
CA ASP A 258 -13.50 28.50 0.44
C ASP A 258 -13.48 28.43 -1.10
N THR A 259 -12.60 27.60 -1.67
CA THR A 259 -12.60 27.34 -3.12
C THR A 259 -13.88 26.62 -3.50
N VAL A 260 -14.74 27.29 -4.26
CA VAL A 260 -15.90 26.64 -4.89
C VAL A 260 -15.37 25.80 -6.05
N ILE A 261 -15.35 24.49 -5.88
CA ILE A 261 -15.18 23.57 -7.01
C ILE A 261 -16.54 23.45 -7.68
N ASP A 262 -16.61 23.91 -8.93
CA ASP A 262 -17.70 23.52 -9.82
C ASP A 262 -17.50 22.03 -10.10
N ILE A 263 -18.21 21.17 -9.38
CA ILE A 263 -18.13 19.73 -9.60
C ILE A 263 -18.69 19.54 -11.01
N PRO A 264 -17.87 19.15 -12.01
CA PRO A 264 -18.40 18.94 -13.34
C PRO A 264 -19.54 17.95 -13.22
N ASP A 265 -20.62 18.18 -14.00
CA ASP A 265 -21.76 17.26 -14.05
C ASP A 265 -21.23 15.83 -14.10
N PRO A 266 -21.72 14.93 -13.25
CA PRO A 266 -21.21 13.57 -13.22
C PRO A 266 -21.22 13.05 -14.64
N VAL A 267 -20.04 12.70 -15.16
CA VAL A 267 -19.95 12.04 -16.45
C VAL A 267 -20.78 10.77 -16.27
N VAL A 268 -21.94 10.74 -16.93
CA VAL A 268 -22.75 9.53 -17.02
C VAL A 268 -21.90 8.57 -17.84
N VAL A 269 -21.11 7.77 -17.13
CA VAL A 269 -20.49 6.60 -17.71
C VAL A 269 -21.67 5.64 -17.91
N GLU A 270 -22.30 5.70 -19.09
CA GLU A 270 -23.17 4.63 -19.56
C GLU A 270 -22.39 3.33 -19.34
N GLY A 271 -22.90 2.47 -18.45
CA GLY A 271 -22.15 1.43 -17.77
C GLY A 271 -21.01 0.91 -18.64
N ALA A 272 -19.78 1.34 -18.30
CA ALA A 272 -18.65 1.17 -19.17
C ALA A 272 -18.64 -0.26 -19.68
N ALA A 273 -18.67 -0.41 -21.01
CA ALA A 273 -18.21 -1.65 -21.61
C ALA A 273 -16.90 -1.99 -20.92
N THR A 274 -16.77 -3.25 -20.52
CA THR A 274 -15.59 -3.82 -19.87
C THR A 274 -14.35 -3.16 -20.48
N PRO A 275 -13.49 -2.46 -19.70
CA PRO A 275 -12.36 -1.74 -20.28
C PRO A 275 -11.62 -2.68 -21.21
N ASN A 276 -11.50 -2.28 -22.47
CA ASN A 276 -10.96 -3.18 -23.47
C ASN A 276 -9.49 -3.46 -23.12
N CYS A 277 -8.96 -4.57 -23.62
CA CYS A 277 -7.61 -5.00 -23.29
C CYS A 277 -6.53 -3.94 -23.59
N GLU A 278 -6.79 -3.03 -24.52
CA GLU A 278 -5.87 -1.96 -24.96
C GLU A 278 -5.80 -0.80 -23.97
N GLU A 279 -6.94 -0.36 -23.40
CA GLU A 279 -6.96 0.68 -22.37
C GLU A 279 -6.24 0.23 -21.09
N PHE A 280 -6.42 -1.04 -20.72
CA PHE A 280 -5.69 -1.63 -19.59
C PHE A 280 -4.19 -1.73 -19.87
N GLU A 281 -3.80 -2.15 -21.09
CA GLU A 281 -2.38 -2.23 -21.48
C GLU A 281 -1.71 -0.86 -21.54
N ALA A 282 -2.43 0.19 -21.92
CA ALA A 282 -1.91 1.56 -21.87
C ALA A 282 -1.69 2.05 -20.43
N LEU A 283 -2.63 1.78 -19.52
CA LEU A 283 -2.48 2.07 -18.09
C LEU A 283 -1.32 1.28 -17.46
N TYR A 284 -1.19 0.01 -17.84
CA TYR A 284 -0.12 -0.89 -17.37
C TYR A 284 1.26 -0.49 -17.91
N ALA A 285 1.39 -0.15 -19.19
CA ALA A 285 2.65 0.31 -19.78
C ALA A 285 3.14 1.64 -19.16
N ASN A 286 2.21 2.50 -18.74
CA ASN A 286 2.54 3.72 -17.99
C ASN A 286 3.00 3.42 -16.55
N PHE A 287 2.56 2.31 -15.96
CA PHE A 287 3.01 1.84 -14.67
C PHE A 287 4.42 1.21 -14.75
N GLU A 288 4.71 0.41 -15.79
CA GLU A 288 6.03 -0.22 -15.96
C GLU A 288 7.14 0.73 -16.43
N ARG A 289 6.86 1.64 -17.38
CA ARG A 289 7.89 2.58 -17.90
C ARG A 289 8.42 3.58 -16.87
N ALA A 290 7.77 3.71 -15.72
CA ALA A 290 8.22 4.57 -14.63
C ALA A 290 9.18 3.86 -13.66
N GLY A 291 9.44 2.55 -13.86
CA GLY A 291 10.30 1.72 -13.02
C GLY A 291 11.59 1.23 -13.71
N SER A 292 11.95 1.78 -14.88
CA SER A 292 13.21 1.51 -15.59
C SER A 292 14.15 2.71 -15.55
#